data_AF-A0A7K1E9Z0-F1
#
_entry.id   AF-A0A7K1E9Z0-F1
#
_cell.length_a   1.000
_cell.length_b   1.000
_cell.length_c   1.000
_cell.angle_alpha   90.00
_cell.angle_beta   90.00
_cell.angle_gamma   90.00
#
_symmetry.space_group_name_H-M   'P 1'
#
loop_
_entity.id
_entity.type
_entity.pdbx_description
1 polymer ?
#
loop_
_entity_poly.entity_id
_entity_poly.type
_entity_poly.pdbx_seq_one_letter_code
_entity_poly.pdbx_strand_id
1 'polypeptide(L)'
;MTDVETPTEALQDLRRTRRHNRLSEVHWIDALYRVYMVGLAAVIFVLFAVSQLPDNRLTNEEALSFANEAPMWLGLGFAIAIGVGLRSGGRGGPLVLEAPVVMHELNAPVPRESVVRGPAIKQLRFMAFAGAVIGAIIGEVAAYRLPVNPAAAIASGALSFALVGVLASATALAASGRRLRWWAANILAAVLIAWSALDVLGKRTTSPFTLLADIAFWPITFRAFALISIVVVAVVVWLGLSRIGDLSIEHA
;
A
#
# COMPACT_ATOMS: atom_id res chain seq x y z
N MET A 1 46.22 8.30 -14.59
CA MET A 1 45.05 7.50 -14.98
C MET A 1 44.01 7.76 -13.92
N THR A 2 43.13 8.73 -14.14
CA THR A 2 41.97 8.96 -13.25
C THR A 2 41.02 7.81 -13.52
N ASP A 3 40.81 6.93 -12.53
CA ASP A 3 39.67 6.02 -12.57
C ASP A 3 38.42 6.89 -12.70
N VAL A 4 37.83 6.88 -13.91
CA VAL A 4 36.57 7.57 -14.14
C VAL A 4 35.53 6.68 -13.48
N GLU A 5 35.22 6.97 -12.22
CA GLU A 5 34.08 6.35 -11.53
C GLU A 5 32.87 6.41 -12.46
N THR A 6 32.15 5.30 -12.55
CA THR A 6 30.95 5.27 -13.38
C THR A 6 29.98 6.35 -12.87
N PRO A 7 29.24 7.06 -13.74
CA PRO A 7 28.32 8.12 -13.32
C PRO A 7 27.33 7.69 -12.21
N THR A 8 27.04 6.40 -12.15
CA THR A 8 26.25 5.74 -11.09
C THR A 8 26.94 5.65 -9.74
N GLU A 9 28.25 5.40 -9.69
CA GLU A 9 29.04 5.34 -8.45
C GLU A 9 29.17 6.72 -7.82
N ALA A 10 29.52 7.73 -8.63
CA ALA A 10 29.59 9.13 -8.19
C ALA A 10 28.24 9.61 -7.61
N LEU A 11 27.10 9.24 -8.23
CA LEU A 11 25.77 9.52 -7.68
C LEU A 11 25.50 8.84 -6.34
N GLN A 12 25.93 7.58 -6.19
CA GLN A 12 25.74 6.85 -4.93
C GLN A 12 26.56 7.47 -3.81
N ASP A 13 27.78 7.92 -4.10
CA ASP A 13 28.65 8.54 -3.12
C ASP A 13 28.13 9.93 -2.68
N LEU A 14 27.64 10.72 -3.63
CA LEU A 14 26.98 12.00 -3.36
C LEU A 14 25.73 11.81 -2.47
N ARG A 15 24.92 10.77 -2.74
CA ARG A 15 23.76 10.40 -1.91
C ARG A 15 24.17 9.96 -0.50
N ARG A 16 25.26 9.20 -0.35
CA ARG A 16 25.78 8.78 0.97
C ARG A 16 26.19 10.00 1.80
N THR A 17 26.95 10.91 1.20
CA THR A 17 27.43 12.14 1.85
C THR A 17 26.27 13.06 2.25
N ARG A 18 25.28 13.27 1.36
CA ARG A 18 24.07 14.05 1.72
C ARG A 18 23.28 13.41 2.86
N ARG A 19 23.13 12.07 2.85
CA ARG A 19 22.40 11.37 3.92
C ARG A 19 23.09 11.58 5.26
N HIS A 20 24.42 11.56 5.29
CA HIS A 20 25.20 11.82 6.50
C HIS A 20 24.94 13.24 7.03
N ASN A 21 25.07 14.27 6.17
CA ASN A 21 24.89 15.67 6.57
C ASN A 21 23.44 16.04 6.93
N ARG A 22 22.45 15.38 6.32
CA ARG A 22 21.04 15.63 6.66
C ARG A 22 20.68 15.14 8.07
N LEU A 23 21.33 14.08 8.55
CA LEU A 23 21.08 13.58 9.91
C LEU A 23 21.56 14.54 11.00
N SER A 24 22.53 15.42 10.70
CA SER A 24 23.01 16.44 11.65
C SER A 24 22.11 17.69 11.72
N GLU A 25 21.36 18.01 10.66
CA GLU A 25 20.49 19.20 10.59
C GLU A 25 19.03 18.93 10.97
N VAL A 26 18.62 17.66 11.07
CA VAL A 26 17.24 17.32 11.45
C VAL A 26 17.03 17.65 12.93
N HIS A 27 16.13 18.61 13.20
CA HIS A 27 15.53 18.82 14.51
C HIS A 27 14.70 17.58 14.89
N TRP A 28 15.37 16.55 15.41
CA TRP A 28 14.81 15.25 15.75
C TRP A 28 13.58 15.34 16.66
N ILE A 29 13.47 16.41 17.45
CA ILE A 29 12.33 16.73 18.31
C ILE A 29 11.05 16.97 17.50
N ASP A 30 11.12 17.77 16.43
CA ASP A 30 9.93 18.07 15.61
C ASP A 30 9.44 16.83 14.86
N ALA A 31 10.38 16.01 14.38
CA ALA A 31 10.07 14.73 13.74
C ALA A 31 9.41 13.76 14.73
N LEU A 32 9.97 13.63 15.94
CA LEU A 32 9.41 12.80 17.00
C LEU A 32 8.01 13.27 17.42
N TYR A 33 7.84 14.59 17.60
CA TYR A 33 6.55 15.17 17.96
C TYR A 33 5.48 14.89 16.89
N ARG A 34 5.81 15.04 15.61
CA ARG A 34 4.88 14.75 14.52
C ARG A 34 4.46 13.27 14.50
N VAL A 35 5.41 12.36 14.67
CA VAL A 35 5.12 10.92 14.73
C VAL A 35 4.27 10.59 15.95
N TYR A 36 4.60 11.18 17.12
CA TYR A 36 3.84 11.03 18.35
C TYR A 36 2.39 11.51 18.19
N MET A 37 2.17 12.71 17.64
CA MET A 37 0.83 13.28 17.47
C MET A 37 -0.04 12.43 16.53
N VAL A 38 0.54 11.96 15.41
CA VAL A 38 -0.17 11.07 14.47
C VAL A 38 -0.46 9.72 15.12
N GLY A 39 0.51 9.16 15.85
CA GLY A 39 0.35 7.90 16.57
C GLY A 39 -0.74 7.99 17.65
N LEU A 40 -0.73 9.04 18.46
CA LEU A 40 -1.73 9.28 19.49
C LEU A 40 -3.14 9.43 18.88
N ALA A 41 -3.27 10.24 17.82
CA ALA A 41 -4.56 10.40 17.12
C ALA A 41 -5.06 9.07 16.54
N ALA A 42 -4.17 8.26 15.98
CA ALA A 42 -4.52 6.93 15.48
C ALA A 42 -4.98 5.99 16.60
N VAL A 43 -4.29 5.95 17.75
CA VAL A 43 -4.68 5.15 18.91
C VAL A 43 -6.05 5.58 19.43
N ILE A 44 -6.28 6.89 19.61
CA ILE A 44 -7.58 7.43 20.05
C ILE A 44 -8.69 7.01 19.08
N PHE A 45 -8.45 7.13 17.77
CA PHE A 45 -9.43 6.74 16.76
C PHE A 45 -9.74 5.24 16.80
N VAL A 46 -8.72 4.39 16.95
CA VAL A 46 -8.90 2.93 17.08
C VAL A 46 -9.70 2.60 18.34
N LEU A 47 -9.36 3.18 19.49
CA LEU A 47 -10.09 2.95 20.74
C LEU A 47 -11.56 3.38 20.62
N PHE A 48 -11.82 4.53 19.99
CA PHE A 48 -13.17 5.01 19.72
C PHE A 48 -13.93 4.08 18.77
N ALA A 49 -13.29 3.56 17.72
CA ALA A 49 -13.92 2.61 16.81
C ALA A 49 -14.24 1.28 17.51
N VAL A 50 -13.32 0.78 18.36
CA VAL A 50 -13.51 -0.45 19.14
C VAL A 50 -14.62 -0.29 20.18
N SER A 51 -14.79 0.90 20.77
CA SER A 51 -15.86 1.14 21.76
C SER A 51 -17.28 1.12 21.15
N GLN A 52 -17.41 1.20 19.82
CA GLN A 52 -18.69 1.05 19.13
C GLN A 52 -19.07 -0.43 18.91
N LEU A 53 -18.15 -1.37 19.15
CA LEU A 53 -18.38 -2.80 18.94
C LEU A 53 -19.00 -3.45 20.19
N PRO A 54 -20.03 -4.30 20.03
CA PRO A 54 -20.62 -5.08 21.13
C PRO A 54 -19.58 -5.93 21.88
N ASP A 55 -19.79 -6.12 23.19
CA ASP A 55 -18.80 -6.76 24.06
C ASP A 55 -18.78 -8.29 24.04
N ASN A 56 -19.74 -8.92 23.37
CA ASN A 56 -19.86 -10.37 23.29
C ASN A 56 -18.85 -11.00 22.32
N ARG A 57 -18.32 -12.17 22.70
CA ARG A 57 -17.58 -13.03 21.78
C ARG A 57 -18.57 -13.72 20.86
N LEU A 58 -18.22 -13.85 19.59
CA LEU A 58 -19.03 -14.56 18.61
C LEU A 58 -18.89 -16.07 18.82
N THR A 59 -19.99 -16.77 18.62
CA THR A 59 -19.99 -18.24 18.53
C THR A 59 -19.29 -18.70 17.23
N ASN A 60 -18.91 -19.98 17.15
CA ASN A 60 -18.27 -20.51 15.94
C ASN A 60 -19.15 -20.39 14.69
N GLU A 61 -20.47 -20.57 14.84
CA GLU A 61 -21.43 -20.46 13.73
C GLU A 61 -21.58 -19.01 13.25
N GLU A 62 -21.67 -18.06 14.19
CA GLU A 62 -21.71 -16.63 13.86
C GLU A 62 -20.40 -16.16 13.23
N ALA A 63 -19.26 -16.64 13.71
CA ALA A 63 -17.95 -16.34 13.15
C ALA A 63 -17.79 -16.85 11.71
N LEU A 64 -18.32 -18.05 11.41
CA LEU A 64 -18.34 -18.60 10.05
C LEU A 64 -19.26 -17.78 9.13
N SER A 65 -20.46 -17.42 9.59
CA SER A 65 -21.37 -16.55 8.85
C SER A 65 -20.71 -15.19 8.54
N PHE A 66 -20.08 -14.59 9.55
CA PHE A 66 -19.33 -13.35 9.41
C PHE A 66 -18.17 -13.47 8.42
N ALA A 67 -17.35 -14.52 8.51
CA ALA A 67 -16.24 -14.75 7.59
C ALA A 67 -16.69 -15.02 6.14
N ASN A 68 -17.95 -15.40 5.92
CA ASN A 68 -18.50 -15.56 4.58
C ASN A 68 -18.98 -14.24 3.95
N GLU A 69 -19.40 -13.26 4.74
CA GLU A 69 -19.96 -11.98 4.26
C GLU A 69 -18.96 -10.80 4.37
N ALA A 70 -18.18 -10.74 5.44
CA ALA A 70 -17.26 -9.64 5.73
C ALA A 70 -16.17 -9.39 4.68
N PRO A 71 -15.57 -10.42 4.01
CA PRO A 71 -14.56 -10.18 2.97
C PRO A 71 -15.04 -9.27 1.85
N MET A 72 -16.34 -9.23 1.57
CA MET A 72 -16.91 -8.45 0.47
C MET A 72 -16.91 -6.94 0.78
N TRP A 73 -17.29 -6.60 2.01
CA TRP A 73 -17.25 -5.23 2.50
C TRP A 73 -15.81 -4.72 2.64
N LEU A 74 -14.92 -5.58 3.14
CA LEU A 74 -13.50 -5.27 3.26
C LEU A 74 -12.84 -5.14 1.88
N GLY A 75 -13.21 -6.01 0.93
CA GLY A 75 -12.82 -5.94 -0.48
C GLY A 75 -13.27 -4.65 -1.17
N LEU A 76 -14.47 -4.14 -0.86
CA LEU A 76 -14.93 -2.84 -1.35
C LEU A 76 -14.06 -1.69 -0.82
N GLY A 77 -13.71 -1.72 0.47
CA GLY A 77 -12.76 -0.76 1.05
C GLY A 77 -11.40 -0.79 0.34
N PHE A 78 -10.90 -1.99 0.04
CA PHE A 78 -9.67 -2.18 -0.72
C PHE A 78 -9.77 -1.64 -2.15
N ALA A 79 -10.89 -1.90 -2.84
CA ALA A 79 -11.14 -1.38 -4.19
C ALA A 79 -11.12 0.15 -4.21
N ILE A 80 -11.72 0.80 -3.19
CA ILE A 80 -11.71 2.26 -3.03
C ILE A 80 -10.27 2.76 -2.82
N ALA A 81 -9.51 2.14 -1.91
CA ALA A 81 -8.12 2.52 -1.65
C ALA A 81 -7.25 2.45 -2.92
N ILE A 82 -7.43 1.40 -3.71
CA ILE A 82 -6.72 1.20 -4.99
C ILE A 82 -7.20 2.19 -6.05
N GLY A 83 -8.50 2.50 -6.08
CA GLY A 83 -9.07 3.55 -6.93
C GLY A 83 -8.49 4.93 -6.63
N VAL A 84 -8.29 5.27 -5.35
CA VAL A 84 -7.58 6.48 -4.93
C VAL A 84 -6.13 6.46 -5.42
N GLY A 85 -5.43 5.32 -5.29
CA GLY A 85 -4.09 5.13 -5.84
C GLY A 85 -4.01 5.37 -7.35
N LEU A 86 -4.90 4.75 -8.14
CA LEU A 86 -5.00 4.97 -9.59
C LEU A 86 -5.26 6.43 -9.94
N ARG A 87 -6.18 7.08 -9.21
CA ARG A 87 -6.55 8.48 -9.40
C ARG A 87 -5.39 9.43 -9.10
N SER A 88 -4.57 9.11 -8.10
CA SER A 88 -3.32 9.82 -7.78
C SER A 88 -2.26 9.59 -8.87
N GLY A 89 -2.07 8.35 -9.29
CA GLY A 89 -1.11 7.98 -10.34
C GLY A 89 -1.36 8.69 -11.67
N GLY A 90 -2.62 8.80 -12.09
CA GLY A 90 -3.03 9.51 -13.31
C GLY A 90 -2.86 11.03 -13.27
N ARG A 91 -2.48 11.62 -12.13
CA ARG A 91 -2.27 13.07 -11.94
C ARG A 91 -0.81 13.50 -11.80
N GLY A 92 0.16 12.60 -11.93
CA GLY A 92 1.59 12.97 -11.79
C GLY A 92 2.41 11.97 -10.98
N GLY A 93 1.78 10.93 -10.43
CA GLY A 93 2.47 9.83 -9.78
C GLY A 93 2.62 10.00 -8.28
N PRO A 94 2.74 8.88 -7.54
CA PRO A 94 2.74 8.88 -6.08
C PRO A 94 4.12 9.24 -5.49
N LEU A 95 5.12 9.47 -6.34
CA LEU A 95 6.50 9.72 -5.93
C LEU A 95 6.74 11.20 -5.75
N VAL A 96 6.80 11.64 -4.50
CA VAL A 96 7.29 12.97 -4.15
C VAL A 96 8.81 12.93 -4.16
N LEU A 97 9.40 13.43 -5.25
CA LEU A 97 10.84 13.60 -5.36
C LEU A 97 11.27 14.91 -4.70
N GLU A 98 12.40 14.90 -4.02
CA GLU A 98 12.95 16.12 -3.44
C GLU A 98 13.45 17.05 -4.55
N ALA A 99 13.30 18.37 -4.38
CA ALA A 99 13.75 19.35 -5.37
C ALA A 99 15.20 19.15 -5.84
N PRO A 100 16.18 18.79 -4.97
CA PRO A 100 17.54 18.51 -5.41
C PRO A 100 17.66 17.27 -6.31
N VAL A 101 16.81 16.26 -6.13
CA VAL A 101 16.77 15.05 -6.98
C VAL A 101 16.26 15.42 -8.36
N VAL A 102 15.23 16.25 -8.43
CA VAL A 102 14.68 16.75 -9.69
C VAL A 102 15.68 17.62 -10.44
N MET A 103 16.31 18.58 -9.75
CA MET A 103 17.20 19.55 -10.41
C MET A 103 18.58 18.97 -10.77
N HIS A 104 19.15 18.09 -9.94
CA HIS A 104 20.53 17.63 -10.11
C HIS A 104 20.64 16.19 -10.61
N GLU A 105 19.82 15.26 -10.09
CA GLU A 105 19.98 13.83 -10.42
C GLU A 105 19.25 13.45 -11.71
N LEU A 106 18.06 14.03 -11.97
CA LEU A 106 17.29 13.75 -13.18
C LEU A 106 17.82 14.47 -14.44
N ASN A 107 18.65 15.50 -14.24
CA ASN A 107 19.38 16.21 -15.30
C ASN A 107 20.81 15.67 -15.51
N ALA A 108 21.30 14.79 -14.63
CA ALA A 108 22.60 14.15 -14.81
C ALA A 108 22.57 13.16 -15.99
N PRO A 109 23.72 12.85 -16.62
CA PRO A 109 23.82 11.88 -17.71
C PRO A 109 23.73 10.44 -17.19
N VAL A 110 22.70 10.14 -16.41
CA VAL A 110 22.45 8.84 -15.79
C VAL A 110 21.03 8.38 -16.16
N PRO A 111 20.82 7.08 -16.44
CA PRO A 111 19.49 6.58 -16.77
C PRO A 111 18.48 6.91 -15.68
N ARG A 112 17.36 7.58 -16.04
CA ARG A 112 16.31 8.02 -15.11
C ARG A 112 15.80 6.88 -14.22
N GLU A 113 15.64 5.68 -14.78
CA GLU A 113 15.20 4.50 -14.03
C GLU A 113 16.04 4.25 -12.77
N SER A 114 17.36 4.36 -12.88
CA SER A 114 18.29 4.13 -11.76
C SER A 114 18.11 5.16 -10.64
N VAL A 115 17.68 6.38 -10.98
CA VAL A 115 17.44 7.47 -10.04
C VAL A 115 16.15 7.24 -9.26
N VAL A 116 15.04 6.89 -9.94
CA VAL A 116 13.70 6.76 -9.35
C VAL A 116 13.37 5.39 -8.74
N ARG A 117 14.07 4.31 -9.12
CA ARG A 117 13.78 2.96 -8.63
C ARG A 117 13.98 2.81 -7.11
N GLY A 118 15.01 3.47 -6.55
CA GLY A 118 15.25 3.49 -5.10
C GLY A 118 14.10 4.11 -4.31
N PRO A 119 13.69 5.36 -4.61
CA PRO A 119 12.49 5.98 -4.03
C PRO A 119 11.22 5.13 -4.16
N ALA A 120 10.98 4.51 -5.31
CA ALA A 120 9.82 3.66 -5.54
C ALA A 120 9.78 2.42 -4.65
N ILE A 121 10.89 1.71 -4.53
CA ILE A 121 10.99 0.54 -3.64
C ILE A 121 10.80 0.99 -2.18
N LYS A 122 11.35 2.14 -1.78
CA LYS A 122 11.15 2.69 -0.44
C LYS A 122 9.67 2.97 -0.16
N GLN A 123 8.95 3.55 -1.12
CA GLN A 123 7.51 3.81 -1.01
C GLN A 123 6.71 2.52 -0.92
N LEU A 124 6.98 1.52 -1.77
CA LEU A 124 6.31 0.21 -1.71
C LEU A 124 6.53 -0.46 -0.35
N ARG A 125 7.75 -0.45 0.18
CA ARG A 125 8.07 -0.99 1.50
C ARG A 125 7.38 -0.24 2.63
N PHE A 126 7.33 1.09 2.54
CA PHE A 126 6.63 1.91 3.52
C PHE A 126 5.13 1.61 3.54
N MET A 127 4.50 1.50 2.37
CA MET A 127 3.07 1.21 2.26
C MET A 127 2.74 -0.23 2.63
N ALA A 128 3.64 -1.18 2.35
CA ALA A 128 3.55 -2.54 2.87
C ALA A 128 3.57 -2.55 4.40
N PHE A 129 4.53 -1.83 5.01
CA PHE A 129 4.68 -1.76 6.46
C PHE A 129 3.48 -1.05 7.12
N ALA A 130 3.06 0.10 6.60
CA ALA A 130 1.91 0.83 7.11
C ALA A 130 0.63 -0.01 7.01
N GLY A 131 0.41 -0.67 5.87
CA GLY A 131 -0.67 -1.63 5.70
C GLY A 131 -0.59 -2.78 6.70
N ALA A 132 0.59 -3.40 6.86
CA ALA A 132 0.79 -4.50 7.81
C ALA A 132 0.45 -4.11 9.24
N VAL A 133 0.88 -2.92 9.69
CA VAL A 133 0.57 -2.42 11.04
C VAL A 133 -0.93 -2.21 11.22
N ILE A 134 -1.61 -1.59 10.26
CA ILE A 134 -3.07 -1.41 10.31
C ILE A 134 -3.79 -2.76 10.35
N GLY A 135 -3.40 -3.70 9.47
CA GLY A 135 -3.98 -5.04 9.42
C GLY A 135 -3.71 -5.86 10.69
N ALA A 136 -2.52 -5.71 11.29
CA ALA A 136 -2.18 -6.36 12.56
C ALA A 136 -3.06 -5.85 13.71
N ILE A 137 -3.29 -4.54 13.80
CA ILE A 137 -4.18 -3.94 14.80
C ILE A 137 -5.61 -4.44 14.62
N ILE A 138 -6.12 -4.46 13.38
CA ILE A 138 -7.46 -4.97 13.07
C ILE A 138 -7.55 -6.47 13.40
N GLY A 139 -6.53 -7.26 13.07
CA GLY A 139 -6.45 -8.69 13.37
C GLY A 139 -6.43 -8.98 14.87
N GLU A 140 -5.73 -8.16 15.65
CA GLU A 140 -5.71 -8.23 17.12
C GLU A 140 -7.10 -7.94 17.70
N VAL A 141 -7.75 -6.86 17.26
CA VAL A 141 -9.13 -6.53 17.67
C VAL A 141 -10.09 -7.68 17.30
N ALA A 142 -9.93 -8.24 16.11
CA ALA A 142 -10.72 -9.38 15.63
C ALA A 142 -10.53 -10.63 16.51
N ALA A 143 -9.30 -10.90 16.98
CA ALA A 143 -9.00 -12.05 17.84
C ALA A 143 -9.65 -11.97 19.23
N TYR A 144 -9.92 -10.77 19.74
CA TYR A 144 -10.69 -10.62 20.99
C TYR A 144 -12.16 -11.01 20.83
N ARG A 145 -12.72 -10.86 19.62
CA ARG A 145 -14.14 -11.11 19.35
C ARG A 145 -14.42 -12.47 18.72
N LEU A 146 -13.51 -12.95 17.89
CA LEU A 146 -13.67 -14.21 17.14
C LEU A 146 -13.02 -15.38 17.89
N PRO A 147 -13.56 -16.60 17.76
CA PRO A 147 -13.00 -17.80 18.37
C PRO A 147 -11.82 -18.33 17.54
N VAL A 148 -10.78 -17.51 17.36
CA VAL A 148 -9.60 -17.82 16.54
C VAL A 148 -8.30 -17.65 17.32
N ASN A 149 -7.24 -18.28 16.82
CA ASN A 149 -5.89 -18.04 17.34
C ASN A 149 -5.47 -16.58 17.06
N PRO A 150 -5.07 -15.80 18.09
CA PRO A 150 -4.72 -14.39 17.91
C PRO A 150 -3.54 -14.20 16.97
N ALA A 151 -2.49 -15.02 17.08
CA ALA A 151 -1.32 -14.91 16.22
C ALA A 151 -1.67 -15.11 14.74
N ALA A 152 -2.60 -16.03 14.45
CA ALA A 152 -3.07 -16.28 13.09
C ALA A 152 -3.88 -15.09 12.55
N ALA A 153 -4.76 -14.49 13.36
CA ALA A 153 -5.56 -13.32 12.98
C ALA A 153 -4.71 -12.07 12.74
N ILE A 154 -3.72 -11.83 13.59
CA ILE A 154 -2.75 -10.73 13.42
C ILE A 154 -1.95 -10.94 12.13
N ALA A 155 -1.43 -12.15 11.90
CA ALA A 155 -0.62 -12.45 10.72
C ALA A 155 -1.43 -12.36 9.42
N SER A 156 -2.65 -12.89 9.39
CA SER A 156 -3.53 -12.85 8.22
C SER A 156 -3.99 -11.44 7.89
N GLY A 157 -4.38 -10.66 8.92
CA GLY A 157 -4.74 -9.26 8.80
C GLY A 157 -3.56 -8.42 8.30
N ALA A 158 -2.38 -8.57 8.91
CA ALA A 158 -1.17 -7.88 8.49
C ALA A 158 -0.81 -8.17 7.04
N LEU A 159 -0.87 -9.44 6.62
CA LEU A 159 -0.55 -9.83 5.25
C LEU A 159 -1.54 -9.26 4.24
N SER A 160 -2.84 -9.34 4.50
CA SER A 160 -3.87 -8.80 3.60
C SER A 160 -3.73 -7.29 3.41
N PHE A 161 -3.61 -6.52 4.50
CA PHE A 161 -3.46 -5.06 4.41
C PHE A 161 -2.10 -4.62 3.85
N ALA A 162 -1.03 -5.38 4.10
CA ALA A 162 0.27 -5.12 3.46
C ALA A 162 0.17 -5.25 1.94
N LEU A 163 -0.49 -6.31 1.45
CA LEU A 163 -0.71 -6.53 0.02
C LEU A 163 -1.54 -5.40 -0.60
N VAL A 164 -2.56 -4.89 0.10
CA VAL A 164 -3.35 -3.75 -0.39
C VAL A 164 -2.55 -2.45 -0.41
N GLY A 165 -1.77 -2.17 0.63
CA GLY A 165 -0.90 -0.99 0.65
C GLY A 165 0.10 -1.00 -0.51
N VAL A 166 0.70 -2.16 -0.77
CA VAL A 166 1.57 -2.39 -1.92
C VAL A 166 0.80 -2.22 -3.22
N LEU A 167 -0.36 -2.85 -3.36
CA LEU A 167 -1.15 -2.83 -4.59
C LEU A 167 -1.63 -1.42 -4.93
N ALA A 168 -2.14 -0.65 -3.97
CA ALA A 168 -2.57 0.73 -4.18
C ALA A 168 -1.41 1.65 -4.63
N SER A 169 -0.21 1.42 -4.10
CA SER A 169 1.00 2.17 -4.49
C SER A 169 1.52 1.70 -5.85
N ALA A 170 1.51 0.40 -6.11
CA ALA A 170 1.95 -0.20 -7.36
C ALA A 170 1.04 0.17 -8.53
N THR A 171 -0.27 0.25 -8.33
CA THR A 171 -1.20 0.73 -9.37
C THR A 171 -0.97 2.21 -9.67
N ALA A 172 -0.69 3.03 -8.65
CA ALA A 172 -0.33 4.43 -8.85
C ALA A 172 0.97 4.58 -9.65
N LEU A 173 2.00 3.81 -9.32
CA LEU A 173 3.26 3.75 -10.07
C LEU A 173 3.05 3.25 -11.50
N ALA A 174 2.25 2.20 -11.70
CA ALA A 174 1.97 1.62 -13.00
C ALA A 174 1.19 2.59 -13.91
N ALA A 175 0.21 3.31 -13.36
CA ALA A 175 -0.56 4.32 -14.07
C ALA A 175 0.33 5.51 -14.46
N SER A 176 1.15 6.00 -13.53
CA SER A 176 2.03 7.14 -13.78
C SER A 176 3.16 6.82 -14.76
N GLY A 177 3.86 5.68 -14.58
CA GLY A 177 4.95 5.26 -15.46
C GLY A 177 4.48 4.97 -16.89
N ARG A 178 3.25 4.49 -17.08
CA ARG A 178 2.67 4.32 -18.42
C ARG A 178 2.00 5.57 -18.98
N ARG A 179 2.09 6.70 -18.28
CA ARG A 179 1.46 7.98 -18.67
C ARG A 179 -0.04 7.81 -18.94
N LEU A 180 -0.70 7.03 -18.09
CA LEU A 180 -2.13 6.80 -18.21
C LEU A 180 -2.86 8.12 -17.98
N ARG A 181 -3.59 8.59 -18.99
CA ARG A 181 -4.35 9.84 -18.91
C ARG A 181 -5.38 9.75 -17.75
N TRP A 182 -5.59 10.86 -17.06
CA TRP A 182 -6.44 10.95 -15.84
C TRP A 182 -7.85 10.33 -15.98
N TRP A 183 -8.50 10.51 -17.13
CA TRP A 183 -9.81 9.93 -17.44
C TRP A 183 -9.81 8.40 -17.52
N ALA A 184 -8.79 7.77 -18.13
CA ALA A 184 -8.67 6.31 -18.19
C ALA A 184 -8.39 5.73 -16.80
N ALA A 185 -7.59 6.41 -15.98
CA ALA A 185 -7.37 6.03 -14.59
C ALA A 185 -8.67 6.09 -13.76
N ASN A 186 -9.48 7.14 -13.95
CA ASN A 186 -10.77 7.27 -13.28
C ASN A 186 -11.80 6.22 -13.75
N ILE A 187 -11.86 5.93 -15.05
CA ILE A 187 -12.76 4.88 -15.58
C ILE A 187 -12.34 3.52 -15.02
N LEU A 188 -11.04 3.20 -15.03
CA LEU A 188 -10.53 1.95 -14.47
C LEU A 188 -10.86 1.84 -12.98
N ALA A 189 -10.63 2.92 -12.21
CA ALA A 189 -11.00 2.96 -10.78
C ALA A 189 -12.51 2.76 -10.58
N ALA A 190 -13.36 3.42 -11.38
CA ALA A 190 -14.81 3.27 -11.31
C ALA A 190 -15.26 1.84 -11.63
N VAL A 191 -14.68 1.20 -12.66
CA VAL A 191 -14.97 -0.19 -13.04
C VAL A 191 -14.57 -1.15 -11.92
N LEU A 192 -13.39 -0.97 -11.32
CA LEU A 192 -12.90 -1.80 -10.23
C LEU A 192 -13.76 -1.68 -8.96
N ILE A 193 -14.16 -0.45 -8.61
CA ILE A 193 -15.06 -0.19 -7.47
C ILE A 193 -16.45 -0.74 -7.76
N ALA A 194 -16.99 -0.54 -8.98
CA ALA A 194 -18.29 -1.06 -9.37
C ALA A 194 -18.31 -2.60 -9.35
N TRP A 195 -17.25 -3.27 -9.78
CA TRP A 195 -17.15 -4.73 -9.65
C TRP A 195 -17.17 -5.16 -8.18
N SER A 196 -16.39 -4.51 -7.31
CA SER A 196 -16.44 -4.84 -5.88
C SER A 196 -17.80 -4.53 -5.24
N ALA A 197 -18.52 -3.51 -5.72
CA ALA A 197 -19.87 -3.22 -5.27
C ALA A 197 -20.88 -4.27 -5.77
N LEU A 198 -20.70 -4.80 -6.99
CA LEU A 198 -21.50 -5.91 -7.51
C LEU A 198 -21.28 -7.21 -6.73
N ASP A 199 -20.06 -7.45 -6.23
CA ASP A 199 -19.82 -8.54 -5.28
C ASP A 199 -20.74 -8.36 -4.07
N VAL A 200 -20.67 -7.21 -3.38
CA VAL A 200 -21.50 -6.88 -2.19
C VAL A 200 -23.00 -7.06 -2.47
N LEU A 201 -23.50 -6.48 -3.57
CA LEU A 201 -24.92 -6.57 -3.95
C LEU A 201 -25.35 -8.00 -4.31
N GLY A 202 -24.46 -8.75 -4.97
CA GLY A 202 -24.73 -10.09 -5.46
C GLY A 202 -24.49 -11.20 -4.45
N LYS A 203 -23.88 -10.90 -3.29
CA LYS A 203 -23.39 -11.91 -2.33
C LYS A 203 -22.45 -12.94 -2.98
N ARG A 204 -21.59 -12.47 -3.90
CA ARG A 204 -20.60 -13.28 -4.63
C ARG A 204 -19.17 -12.82 -4.34
N THR A 205 -18.23 -13.76 -4.45
CA THR A 205 -16.79 -13.51 -4.31
C THR A 205 -16.13 -13.65 -5.68
N THR A 206 -16.26 -12.65 -6.54
CA THR A 206 -15.69 -12.69 -7.90
C THR A 206 -14.57 -11.71 -8.13
N SER A 207 -14.58 -10.57 -7.43
CA SER A 207 -13.57 -9.54 -7.62
C SER A 207 -12.23 -9.92 -6.96
N PRO A 208 -11.10 -9.48 -7.54
CA PRO A 208 -9.78 -9.75 -6.98
C PRO A 208 -9.57 -9.11 -5.60
N PHE A 209 -10.31 -8.06 -5.26
CA PHE A 209 -10.22 -7.37 -3.97
C PHE A 209 -10.91 -8.15 -2.85
N THR A 210 -12.06 -8.76 -3.15
CA THR A 210 -12.72 -9.70 -2.23
C THR A 210 -11.83 -10.91 -1.97
N LEU A 211 -11.14 -11.43 -3.00
CA LEU A 211 -10.17 -12.53 -2.82
C LEU A 211 -8.96 -12.13 -1.97
N LEU A 212 -8.50 -10.88 -2.07
CA LEU A 212 -7.41 -10.36 -1.25
C LEU A 212 -7.88 -10.13 0.21
N ALA A 213 -9.10 -9.63 0.38
CA ALA A 213 -9.77 -9.47 1.67
C ALA A 213 -9.96 -10.82 2.40
N ASP A 214 -10.28 -11.88 1.65
CA ASP A 214 -10.46 -13.24 2.17
C ASP A 214 -9.21 -13.77 2.91
N ILE A 215 -8.02 -13.30 2.53
CA ILE A 215 -6.78 -13.63 3.23
C ILE A 215 -6.85 -13.23 4.71
N ALA A 216 -7.46 -12.09 5.05
CA ALA A 216 -7.60 -11.66 6.44
C ALA A 216 -8.40 -12.66 7.29
N PHE A 217 -9.29 -13.45 6.66
CA PHE A 217 -10.19 -14.41 7.30
C PHE A 217 -9.72 -15.87 7.22
N TRP A 218 -8.51 -16.12 6.71
CA TRP A 218 -7.91 -17.46 6.68
C TRP A 218 -7.91 -18.24 8.00
N PRO A 219 -7.79 -17.62 9.20
CA PRO A 219 -7.90 -18.34 10.47
C PRO A 219 -9.26 -19.00 10.70
N ILE A 220 -10.31 -18.55 9.99
CA ILE A 220 -11.68 -19.10 10.08
C ILE A 220 -11.98 -19.94 8.84
N THR A 221 -11.86 -19.34 7.65
CA THR A 221 -12.13 -20.01 6.37
C THR A 221 -10.91 -19.94 5.47
N PHE A 222 -10.17 -21.05 5.39
CA PHE A 222 -9.06 -21.14 4.46
C PHE A 222 -9.56 -21.40 3.04
N ARG A 223 -9.31 -20.47 2.11
CA ARG A 223 -9.63 -20.64 0.67
C ARG A 223 -8.37 -20.41 -0.15
N ALA A 224 -7.91 -21.47 -0.83
CA ALA A 224 -6.70 -21.42 -1.64
C ALA A 224 -6.80 -20.44 -2.84
N PHE A 225 -8.02 -20.16 -3.32
CA PHE A 225 -8.25 -19.18 -4.39
C PHE A 225 -7.73 -17.79 -4.06
N ALA A 226 -7.64 -17.42 -2.79
CA ALA A 226 -7.06 -16.15 -2.36
C ALA A 226 -5.59 -15.98 -2.78
N LEU A 227 -4.85 -17.07 -3.04
CA LEU A 227 -3.47 -17.02 -3.56
C LEU A 227 -3.38 -16.34 -4.94
N ILE A 228 -4.45 -16.37 -5.74
CA ILE A 228 -4.50 -15.66 -7.02
C ILE A 228 -4.27 -14.16 -6.80
N SER A 229 -4.81 -13.59 -5.71
CA SER A 229 -4.63 -12.18 -5.40
C SER A 229 -3.16 -11.82 -5.13
N ILE A 230 -2.38 -12.72 -4.51
CA ILE A 230 -0.94 -12.52 -4.27
C ILE A 230 -0.19 -12.46 -5.61
N VAL A 231 -0.53 -13.34 -6.55
CA VAL A 231 0.04 -13.33 -7.90
C VAL A 231 -0.32 -12.03 -8.63
N VAL A 232 -1.58 -11.58 -8.54
CA VAL A 232 -2.03 -10.31 -9.12
C VAL A 232 -1.23 -9.14 -8.54
N VAL A 233 -1.02 -9.09 -7.22
CA VAL A 233 -0.21 -8.06 -6.57
C VAL A 233 1.22 -8.07 -7.11
N ALA A 234 1.85 -9.24 -7.22
CA ALA A 234 3.19 -9.37 -7.75
C ALA A 234 3.30 -8.88 -9.21
N VAL A 235 2.32 -9.22 -10.05
CA VAL A 235 2.23 -8.75 -11.44
C VAL A 235 2.10 -7.23 -11.49
N VAL A 236 1.24 -6.63 -10.66
CA VAL A 236 1.04 -5.18 -10.65
C VAL A 236 2.28 -4.44 -10.13
N VAL A 237 2.99 -4.99 -9.13
CA VAL A 237 4.28 -4.46 -8.67
C VAL A 237 5.32 -4.50 -9.80
N TRP A 238 5.42 -5.61 -10.52
CA TRP A 238 6.31 -5.73 -11.67
C TRP A 238 5.94 -4.75 -12.79
N LEU A 239 4.65 -4.58 -13.07
CA LEU A 239 4.17 -3.58 -14.02
C LEU A 239 4.53 -2.16 -13.55
N GLY A 240 4.37 -1.85 -12.27
CA GLY A 240 4.70 -0.54 -11.69
C GLY A 240 6.19 -0.19 -11.78
N LEU A 241 7.06 -1.17 -11.56
CA LEU A 241 8.52 -0.96 -11.58
C LEU A 241 9.13 -1.00 -12.99
N SER A 242 8.58 -1.78 -13.92
CA SER A 242 9.15 -1.98 -15.26
C SER A 242 9.15 -0.76 -16.18
N ARG A 243 8.30 0.25 -15.90
CA ARG A 243 8.18 1.49 -16.71
C ARG A 243 8.43 2.75 -15.89
N ILE A 244 9.17 2.62 -14.79
CA ILE A 244 9.31 3.73 -13.85
C ILE A 244 10.19 4.87 -14.37
N GLY A 245 11.09 4.60 -15.33
CA GLY A 245 11.90 5.64 -15.98
C GLY A 245 11.10 6.63 -16.82
N ASP A 246 9.86 6.29 -17.20
CA ASP A 246 9.01 7.09 -18.09
C ASP A 246 8.14 8.12 -17.35
N LEU A 247 8.25 8.18 -16.01
CA LEU A 247 7.51 9.12 -15.14
C LEU A 247 7.67 10.56 -15.63
N SER A 248 6.55 11.27 -15.80
CA SER A 248 6.54 12.69 -16.14
C SER A 248 6.77 13.52 -14.87
N ILE A 249 7.86 14.28 -14.83
CA ILE A 249 8.21 15.18 -13.71
C ILE A 249 7.66 16.59 -13.96
N GLU A 250 7.06 16.85 -15.13
CA GLU A 250 6.54 18.16 -15.56
C GLU A 250 5.21 18.56 -14.89
N HIS A 251 4.62 17.66 -14.10
CA HIS A 251 3.34 17.88 -13.40
C HIS A 251 3.43 17.60 -11.88
N ALA A 252 4.64 17.47 -11.33
CA ALA A 252 4.87 17.28 -9.90
C ALA A 252 4.93 18.62 -9.16
#